data_AF-A0A6M0FYC8-F1
#
_entry.id   AF-A0A6M0FYC8-F1
#
_cell.length_a   1.000
_cell.length_b   1.000
_cell.length_c   1.000
_cell.angle_alpha   90.00
_cell.angle_beta   90.00
_cell.angle_gamma   90.00
#
_symmetry.space_group_name_H-M   'P 1'
#
loop_
_entity.id
_entity.type
_entity.pdbx_description
1 polymer ?
#
loop_
_entity_poly.entity_id
_entity_poly.type
_entity_poly.pdbx_seq_one_letter_code
_entity_poly.pdbx_strand_id
1 'polypeptide(L)'
;MLIPEPFTATPIAAGILTNIASDILKHHAQSLEGTLVGKALKLAGLIEPNLYDSLHDSLYKALDLYFNTYPQRDLLGVDNFFLDAEVARQVGGYILERKIIDWAKIQKAFARTVGRHQNSQQQIEQQNLDSRRIIEDFIDCYRRVLREQLSLPQVVVLLELLNQNDHLISELRASEQRMQQYIAESLQNLLSPQSLNAAYQSGQQQLALSFTEELNTVGLVDQQQSWQVIQARLQPIPALFAMGLCKGRLLSPQPNEYFVSHGFAPELLADWRETLTKTLVKASGSQDTIQPYFSGDKLLGGFRLCGICDKLYTTRFSMFLLTPSQERNVYLELGIAIGLGSPFFLVQHHEAKIPPVLDSLSRYTKGGLFRRMRKELAGQIEEYDFGVVHFIADLPPAGSQPQYLVAGGGLIEDEDFEGSITDALGSNYPHLEAVSLNQVLGISSGAKTVLAQLVESIQTSRFAMYRVDAACSATTFLALGISIGLNKPFLMMHKSHKEVPLDLRGMGMYQFPNFVTLEQEIIPRHQDFFNRYAG
;
A
#
# COMPACT_ATOMS: atom_id res chain seq x y z
N MET A 1 10.73 62.01 50.11
CA MET A 1 9.83 62.16 48.94
C MET A 1 10.68 61.82 47.72
N LEU A 2 10.58 60.57 47.26
CA LEU A 2 11.34 60.02 46.13
C LEU A 2 10.36 59.22 45.27
N ILE A 3 10.46 59.46 43.98
CA ILE A 3 9.56 59.07 42.89
C ILE A 3 9.64 57.54 42.67
N PRO A 4 8.53 56.83 42.38
CA PRO A 4 8.58 55.39 42.12
C PRO A 4 9.16 55.10 40.73
N GLU A 5 10.09 54.14 40.66
CA GLU A 5 10.50 53.52 39.39
C GLU A 5 9.41 52.56 38.86
N PRO A 6 9.08 52.60 37.57
CA PRO A 6 8.10 51.71 36.97
C PRO A 6 8.74 50.58 36.12
N PHE A 7 8.15 49.39 36.20
CA PHE A 7 8.27 48.22 35.30
C PHE A 7 9.56 47.38 35.31
N THR A 8 9.64 46.43 36.24
CA THR A 8 10.33 45.14 36.01
C THR A 8 9.50 44.29 35.04
N ALA A 9 10.02 44.04 33.84
CA ALA A 9 9.37 43.30 32.74
C ALA A 9 9.32 41.75 32.93
N THR A 10 9.32 41.27 34.16
CA THR A 10 9.43 39.83 34.46
C THR A 10 8.10 39.09 34.75
N PRO A 11 6.93 39.74 34.96
CA PRO A 11 5.65 39.01 35.03
C PRO A 11 4.93 38.85 33.68
N ILE A 12 5.33 39.59 32.64
CA ILE A 12 4.62 39.62 31.35
C ILE A 12 5.10 38.49 30.41
N ALA A 13 6.40 38.17 30.41
CA ALA A 13 6.96 37.10 29.57
C ALA A 13 6.43 35.69 29.94
N ALA A 14 6.26 35.39 31.24
CA ALA A 14 5.76 34.09 31.69
C ALA A 14 4.29 33.82 31.28
N GLY A 15 3.44 34.86 31.29
CA GLY A 15 2.04 34.76 30.87
C GLY A 15 1.88 34.60 29.36
N ILE A 16 2.76 35.22 28.57
CA ILE A 16 2.75 35.14 27.11
C ILE A 16 3.24 33.76 26.62
N LEU A 17 4.33 33.25 27.19
CA LEU A 17 4.90 31.94 26.83
C LEU A 17 3.95 30.77 27.13
N THR A 18 3.19 30.86 28.23
CA THR A 18 2.20 29.84 28.61
C THR A 18 0.99 29.80 27.65
N ASN A 19 0.59 30.96 27.11
CA ASN A 19 -0.52 31.05 26.16
C ASN A 19 -0.12 30.55 24.75
N ILE A 20 1.12 30.78 24.30
CA ILE A 20 1.63 30.27 23.01
C ILE A 20 1.65 28.74 23.02
N ALA A 21 2.22 28.15 24.07
CA ALA A 21 2.31 26.70 24.19
C ALA A 21 0.92 26.06 24.40
N SER A 22 0.02 26.73 25.12
CA SER A 22 -1.37 26.27 25.28
C SER A 22 -2.20 26.36 24.00
N ASP A 23 -2.09 27.43 23.20
CA ASP A 23 -2.90 27.61 21.98
C ASP A 23 -2.45 26.72 20.80
N ILE A 24 -1.16 26.38 20.73
CA ILE A 24 -0.64 25.35 19.79
C ILE A 24 -1.28 23.98 20.08
N LEU A 25 -1.62 23.74 21.33
CA LEU A 25 -1.96 22.43 21.84
C LEU A 25 -3.47 22.26 22.15
N LYS A 26 -4.21 23.35 22.35
CA LYS A 26 -5.67 23.37 22.63
C LYS A 26 -6.54 22.86 21.49
N HIS A 27 -6.01 22.68 20.29
CA HIS A 27 -6.81 22.32 19.14
C HIS A 27 -7.12 20.82 18.98
N HIS A 28 -6.49 19.93 19.76
CA HIS A 28 -6.90 18.53 19.87
C HIS A 28 -6.58 18.00 21.26
N ALA A 29 -7.58 17.37 21.91
CA ALA A 29 -7.56 16.80 23.28
C ALA A 29 -7.86 17.84 24.37
N GLN A 30 -8.71 17.66 25.38
CA GLN A 30 -9.51 16.53 25.86
C GLN A 30 -10.81 17.07 26.49
N SER A 31 -11.82 16.21 26.60
CA SER A 31 -12.95 16.41 27.51
C SER A 31 -12.65 16.07 28.97
N LEU A 32 -11.38 15.90 29.39
CA LEU A 32 -11.05 15.50 30.77
C LEU A 32 -9.84 16.21 31.43
N GLU A 33 -9.02 16.99 30.72
CA GLU A 33 -7.86 17.71 31.32
C GLU A 33 -8.21 19.06 32.00
N GLY A 34 -9.45 19.52 31.90
CA GLY A 34 -9.88 20.81 32.41
C GLY A 34 -10.07 20.90 33.93
N THR A 35 -9.98 19.78 34.68
CA THR A 35 -10.31 19.80 36.10
C THR A 35 -9.13 20.23 36.97
N LEU A 36 -9.41 21.05 37.99
CA LEU A 36 -8.44 21.52 38.99
C LEU A 36 -7.70 20.37 39.70
N VAL A 37 -8.37 19.23 39.87
CA VAL A 37 -7.83 18.04 40.54
C VAL A 37 -6.73 17.37 39.71
N GLY A 38 -6.90 17.27 38.38
CA GLY A 38 -5.88 16.69 37.50
C GLY A 38 -4.60 17.53 37.43
N LYS A 39 -4.72 18.86 37.50
CA LYS A 39 -3.57 19.79 37.50
C LYS A 39 -2.75 19.73 38.79
N ALA A 40 -3.41 19.57 39.94
CA ALA A 40 -2.74 19.49 41.23
C ALA A 40 -1.93 18.19 41.42
N LEU A 41 -2.43 17.06 40.91
CA LEU A 41 -1.74 15.77 41.02
C LEU A 41 -0.48 15.67 40.14
N LYS A 42 -0.48 16.33 38.98
CA LYS A 42 0.70 16.42 38.10
C LYS A 42 1.81 17.30 38.70
N LEU A 43 1.45 18.45 39.29
CA LEU A 43 2.41 19.34 39.98
C LEU A 43 3.10 18.69 41.18
N ALA A 44 2.44 17.73 41.82
CA ALA A 44 2.99 16.97 42.94
C ALA A 44 3.89 15.78 42.52
N GLY A 45 4.08 15.54 41.21
CA GLY A 45 4.89 14.43 40.69
C GLY A 45 4.29 13.04 40.89
N LEU A 46 2.98 12.96 41.18
CA LEU A 46 2.28 11.71 41.49
C LEU A 46 1.72 11.00 40.23
N ILE A 47 1.79 11.65 39.06
CA ILE A 47 1.38 11.13 37.76
C ILE A 47 2.46 11.54 36.75
N GLU A 48 2.92 10.59 35.92
CA GLU A 48 3.91 10.87 34.86
C GLU A 48 3.34 11.88 33.84
N PRO A 49 4.14 12.88 33.41
CA PRO A 49 3.72 13.81 32.36
C PRO A 49 3.47 13.03 31.08
N ASN A 50 2.31 13.27 30.46
CA ASN A 50 2.02 12.64 29.18
C ASN A 50 2.88 13.29 28.07
N LEU A 51 2.84 12.73 26.86
CA LEU A 51 3.60 13.25 25.69
C LEU A 51 3.35 14.75 25.46
N TYR A 52 2.13 15.20 25.74
CA TYR A 52 1.69 16.59 25.59
C TYR A 52 2.33 17.51 26.63
N ASP A 53 2.35 17.11 27.90
CA ASP A 53 3.00 17.85 28.99
C ASP A 53 4.52 17.98 28.74
N SER A 54 5.15 16.88 28.28
CA SER A 54 6.58 16.84 27.97
C SER A 54 6.94 17.73 26.77
N LEU A 55 6.09 17.74 25.74
CA LEU A 55 6.23 18.59 24.57
C LEU A 55 6.03 20.07 24.91
N HIS A 56 5.01 20.39 25.72
CA HIS A 56 4.76 21.76 26.19
C HIS A 56 5.97 22.30 26.96
N ASP A 57 6.52 21.52 27.89
CA ASP A 57 7.72 21.89 28.66
C ASP A 57 8.94 22.09 27.75
N SER A 58 9.13 21.22 26.76
CA SER A 58 10.23 21.33 25.79
C SER A 58 10.12 22.60 24.94
N LEU A 59 8.93 22.93 24.44
CA LEU A 59 8.70 24.13 23.62
C LEU A 59 8.83 25.41 24.44
N TYR A 60 8.35 25.40 25.69
CA TYR A 60 8.51 26.51 26.62
C TYR A 60 9.99 26.81 26.87
N LYS A 61 10.77 25.79 27.23
CA LYS A 61 12.22 25.91 27.45
C LYS A 61 12.96 26.32 26.18
N ALA A 62 12.51 25.89 25.01
CA ALA A 62 13.10 26.28 23.74
C ALA A 62 12.90 27.76 23.43
N LEU A 63 11.70 28.29 23.68
CA LEU A 63 11.42 29.72 23.53
C LEU A 63 12.21 30.55 24.55
N ASP A 64 12.27 30.10 25.80
CA ASP A 64 13.08 30.75 26.84
C ASP A 64 14.56 30.78 26.45
N LEU A 65 15.12 29.64 26.03
CA LEU A 65 16.50 29.56 25.53
C LEU A 65 16.72 30.46 24.32
N TYR A 66 15.76 30.53 23.39
CA TYR A 66 15.85 31.36 22.19
C TYR A 66 15.94 32.85 22.55
N PHE A 67 15.06 33.37 23.41
CA PHE A 67 15.08 34.78 23.80
C PHE A 67 16.27 35.13 24.71
N ASN A 68 16.73 34.19 25.53
CA ASN A 68 17.98 34.35 26.28
C ASN A 68 19.22 34.39 25.35
N THR A 69 19.21 33.61 24.27
CA THR A 69 20.30 33.59 23.27
C THR A 69 20.26 34.83 22.37
N TYR A 70 19.06 35.32 22.04
CA TYR A 70 18.83 36.43 21.12
C TYR A 70 17.96 37.54 21.75
N PRO A 71 18.43 38.21 22.83
CA PRO A 71 17.60 39.16 23.60
C PRO A 71 17.17 40.37 22.77
N GLN A 72 17.96 40.76 21.76
CA GLN A 72 17.63 41.85 20.84
C GLN A 72 16.38 41.56 20.00
N ARG A 73 16.00 40.28 19.81
CA ARG A 73 14.85 39.89 18.99
C ARG A 73 13.52 40.08 19.71
N ASP A 74 13.51 40.03 21.03
CA ASP A 74 12.33 40.36 21.85
C ASP A 74 11.91 41.83 21.61
N LEU A 75 12.90 42.73 21.63
CA LEU A 75 12.71 44.17 21.36
C LEU A 75 12.22 44.47 19.92
N LEU A 76 12.37 43.53 18.99
CA LEU A 76 11.90 43.65 17.60
C LEU A 76 10.47 43.15 17.40
N GLY A 77 9.83 42.61 18.43
CA GLY A 77 8.48 42.06 18.37
C GLY A 77 8.43 40.64 17.80
N VAL A 78 9.51 39.87 17.91
CA VAL A 78 9.56 38.47 17.43
C VAL A 78 8.69 37.54 18.29
N ASP A 79 8.40 37.92 19.53
CA ASP A 79 7.38 37.29 20.37
C ASP A 79 6.00 37.27 19.69
N ASN A 80 5.58 38.39 19.13
CA ASN A 80 4.32 38.56 18.40
C ASN A 80 4.28 37.75 17.11
N PHE A 81 5.45 37.44 16.54
CA PHE A 81 5.56 36.57 15.38
C PHE A 81 5.32 35.10 15.72
N PHE A 82 5.86 34.61 16.84
CA PHE A 82 5.54 33.25 17.30
C PHE A 82 4.10 33.11 17.82
N LEU A 83 3.47 34.21 18.25
CA LEU A 83 2.05 34.28 18.59
C LEU A 83 1.10 34.27 17.37
N ASP A 84 1.59 34.53 16.15
CA ASP A 84 0.75 34.48 14.95
C ASP A 84 0.28 33.03 14.74
N ALA A 85 -1.04 32.82 14.69
CA ALA A 85 -1.64 31.49 14.56
C ALA A 85 -1.13 30.73 13.33
N GLU A 86 -0.79 31.41 12.24
CA GLU A 86 -0.24 30.77 11.05
C GLU A 86 1.21 30.33 11.29
N VAL A 87 2.01 31.11 12.00
CA VAL A 87 3.39 30.74 12.37
C VAL A 87 3.38 29.55 13.34
N ALA A 88 2.57 29.64 14.40
CA ALA A 88 2.38 28.57 15.38
C ALA A 88 1.94 27.26 14.71
N ARG A 89 1.00 27.32 13.75
CA ARG A 89 0.53 26.15 12.99
C ARG A 89 1.62 25.55 12.10
N GLN A 90 2.41 26.38 11.42
CA GLN A 90 3.46 25.92 10.50
C GLN A 90 4.64 25.31 11.27
N VAL A 91 5.08 25.97 12.35
CA VAL A 91 6.15 25.47 13.22
C VAL A 91 5.70 24.22 13.96
N GLY A 92 4.49 24.21 14.52
CA GLY A 92 3.90 23.03 15.16
C GLY A 92 3.74 21.86 14.17
N GLY A 93 3.25 22.13 12.96
CA GLY A 93 3.16 21.11 11.90
C GLY A 93 4.51 20.56 11.46
N TYR A 94 5.56 21.39 11.46
CA TYR A 94 6.92 20.93 11.19
C TYR A 94 7.46 20.04 12.32
N ILE A 95 7.28 20.44 13.59
CA ILE A 95 7.78 19.71 14.76
C ILE A 95 7.03 18.39 14.98
N LEU A 96 5.70 18.42 14.89
CA LEU A 96 4.83 17.29 15.27
C LEU A 96 4.53 16.35 14.10
N GLU A 97 4.31 16.92 12.93
CA GLU A 97 3.77 16.19 11.77
C GLU A 97 4.74 16.15 10.58
N ARG A 98 5.93 16.75 10.72
CA ARG A 98 6.98 16.83 9.69
C ARG A 98 6.49 17.47 8.38
N LYS A 99 5.53 18.39 8.48
CA LYS A 99 5.01 19.14 7.32
C LYS A 99 6.04 20.17 6.84
N ILE A 100 6.10 20.37 5.52
CA ILE A 100 6.94 21.41 4.92
C ILE A 100 6.41 22.78 5.35
N ILE A 101 7.31 23.64 5.84
CA ILE A 101 6.97 25.02 6.20
C ILE A 101 6.67 25.81 4.93
N ASP A 102 5.47 26.41 4.89
CA ASP A 102 5.08 27.32 3.82
C ASP A 102 5.70 28.70 4.06
N TRP A 103 6.89 28.92 3.49
CA TRP A 103 7.67 30.14 3.67
C TRP A 103 6.96 31.41 3.17
N ALA A 104 6.06 31.29 2.19
CA ALA A 104 5.28 32.43 1.72
C ALA A 104 4.29 32.91 2.80
N LYS A 105 3.65 31.97 3.50
CA LYS A 105 2.76 32.28 4.62
C LYS A 105 3.52 32.79 5.83
N ILE A 106 4.68 32.20 6.14
CA ILE A 106 5.58 32.66 7.19
C ILE A 106 6.07 34.09 6.92
N GLN A 107 6.51 34.40 5.71
CA GLN A 107 6.97 35.74 5.34
C GLN A 107 5.83 36.77 5.44
N LYS A 108 4.61 36.37 5.05
CA LYS A 108 3.42 37.22 5.22
C LYS A 108 3.11 37.47 6.69
N ALA A 109 3.23 36.46 7.55
CA ALA A 109 3.06 36.63 8.99
C ALA A 109 4.14 37.53 9.59
N PHE A 110 5.39 37.36 9.18
CA PHE A 110 6.53 38.17 9.60
C PHE A 110 6.29 39.66 9.31
N ALA A 111 5.90 39.99 8.07
CA ALA A 111 5.60 41.38 7.68
C ALA A 111 4.41 41.99 8.45
N ARG A 112 3.49 41.17 8.97
CA ARG A 112 2.32 41.64 9.75
C ARG A 112 2.64 41.86 11.24
N THR A 113 3.65 41.17 11.76
CA THR A 113 3.87 41.02 13.21
C THR A 113 5.19 41.63 13.68
N VAL A 114 6.28 41.48 12.91
CA VAL A 114 7.59 42.02 13.23
C VAL A 114 7.79 43.35 12.49
N GLY A 115 8.34 44.36 13.18
CA GLY A 115 8.66 45.64 12.54
C GLY A 115 7.47 46.58 12.31
N ARG A 116 6.43 46.54 13.15
CA ARG A 116 5.32 47.54 13.09
C ARG A 116 5.74 48.97 13.44
N HIS A 117 6.86 49.15 14.13
CA HIS A 117 7.41 50.45 14.48
C HIS A 117 8.57 50.80 13.54
N GLN A 118 8.61 52.04 13.03
CA GLN A 118 9.61 52.49 12.03
C GLN A 118 11.06 52.24 12.47
N ASN A 119 11.36 52.36 13.77
CA ASN A 119 12.70 52.13 14.32
C ASN A 119 13.10 50.63 14.30
N SER A 120 12.13 49.72 14.41
CA SER A 120 12.38 48.27 14.37
C SER A 120 12.64 47.78 12.93
N GLN A 121 12.04 48.41 11.92
CA GLN A 121 12.30 48.06 10.50
C GLN A 121 13.75 48.34 10.10
N GLN A 122 14.28 49.51 10.48
CA GLN A 122 15.67 49.85 10.20
C GLN A 122 16.65 48.89 10.88
N GLN A 123 16.34 48.42 12.11
CA GLN A 123 17.18 47.44 12.80
C GLN A 123 17.10 46.03 12.18
N ILE A 124 15.92 45.61 11.70
CA ILE A 124 15.74 44.33 10.98
C ILE A 124 16.56 44.32 9.69
N GLU A 125 16.52 45.42 8.92
CA GLU A 125 17.32 45.59 7.70
C GLU A 125 18.82 45.60 7.99
N GLN A 126 19.26 46.32 9.04
CA GLN A 126 20.68 46.36 9.44
C GLN A 126 21.22 44.99 9.90
N GLN A 127 20.39 44.16 10.52
CA GLN A 127 20.78 42.84 11.01
C GLN A 127 20.59 41.72 9.96
N ASN A 128 20.10 42.06 8.75
CA ASN A 128 19.70 41.11 7.72
C ASN A 128 18.86 39.96 8.31
N LEU A 129 17.91 40.33 9.17
CA LEU A 129 17.06 39.40 9.90
C LEU A 129 15.81 39.12 9.06
N ASP A 130 15.61 37.87 8.68
CA ASP A 130 14.43 37.43 7.97
C ASP A 130 13.64 36.38 8.77
N SER A 131 12.43 36.12 8.31
CA SER A 131 11.52 35.16 8.92
C SER A 131 12.12 33.74 8.96
N ARG A 132 12.96 33.41 7.97
CA ARG A 132 13.59 32.10 7.85
C ARG A 132 14.63 31.89 8.93
N ARG A 133 15.54 32.84 9.10
CA ARG A 133 16.60 32.79 10.11
C ARG A 133 16.03 32.73 11.52
N ILE A 134 14.94 33.46 11.79
CA ILE A 134 14.24 33.41 13.09
C ILE A 134 13.71 32.01 13.40
N ILE A 135 13.06 31.36 12.43
CA ILE A 135 12.50 30.02 12.61
C ILE A 135 13.61 28.97 12.70
N GLU A 136 14.66 29.06 11.87
CA GLU A 136 15.81 28.15 11.92
C GLU A 136 16.53 28.24 13.28
N ASP A 137 16.81 29.46 13.76
CA ASP A 137 17.45 29.68 15.06
C ASP A 137 16.59 29.16 16.23
N PHE A 138 15.26 29.28 16.14
CA PHE A 138 14.35 28.71 17.12
C PHE A 138 14.35 27.18 17.11
N ILE A 139 14.32 26.56 15.93
CA ILE A 139 14.39 25.10 15.78
C ILE A 139 15.71 24.57 16.37
N ASP A 140 16.81 25.29 16.21
CA ASP A 140 18.08 24.93 16.82
C ASP A 140 18.06 25.01 18.36
N CYS A 141 17.42 26.03 18.92
CA CYS A 141 17.19 26.12 20.37
C CYS A 141 16.32 24.97 20.87
N TYR A 142 15.26 24.62 20.13
CA TYR A 142 14.40 23.47 20.42
C TYR A 142 15.18 22.15 20.40
N ARG A 143 16.02 21.93 19.38
CA ARG A 143 16.89 20.75 19.28
C ARG A 143 17.86 20.66 20.46
N ARG A 144 18.40 21.79 20.94
CA ARG A 144 19.28 21.83 22.12
C ARG A 144 18.53 21.43 23.39
N VAL A 145 17.35 21.98 23.62
CA VAL A 145 16.51 21.62 24.77
C VAL A 145 16.16 20.12 24.74
N LEU A 146 15.79 19.57 23.58
CA LEU A 146 15.55 18.13 23.47
C LEU A 146 16.79 17.28 23.82
N ARG A 147 18.00 17.72 23.44
CA ARG A 147 19.25 17.02 23.81
C ARG A 147 19.50 17.04 25.31
N GLU A 148 19.12 18.10 25.99
CA GLU A 148 19.29 18.25 27.44
C GLU A 148 18.24 17.45 28.23
N GLN A 149 17.07 17.17 27.65
CA GLN A 149 15.95 16.49 28.32
C GLN A 149 15.84 14.99 28.02
N LEU A 150 16.46 14.50 26.94
CA LEU A 150 16.39 13.10 26.51
C LEU A 150 17.65 12.32 26.91
N SER A 151 17.49 11.03 27.21
CA SER A 151 18.64 10.15 27.48
C SER A 151 19.52 9.97 26.22
N LEU A 152 20.84 9.82 26.40
CA LEU A 152 21.82 9.72 25.30
C LEU A 152 21.41 8.74 24.16
N PRO A 153 20.82 7.55 24.43
CA PRO A 153 20.34 6.65 23.38
C PRO A 153 19.15 7.19 22.58
N GLN A 154 18.23 7.91 23.23
CA GLN A 154 17.05 8.51 22.59
C GLN A 154 17.44 9.72 21.73
N VAL A 155 18.44 10.50 22.17
CA VAL A 155 19.00 11.63 21.41
C VAL A 155 19.66 11.16 20.12
N VAL A 156 20.39 10.04 20.15
CA VAL A 156 21.05 9.48 18.96
C VAL A 156 20.02 9.04 17.92
N VAL A 157 18.98 8.30 18.30
CA VAL A 157 17.92 7.89 17.36
C VAL A 157 17.14 9.08 16.80
N LEU A 158 16.80 10.07 17.64
CA LEU A 158 16.04 11.25 17.21
C LEU A 158 16.88 12.17 16.31
N LEU A 159 18.17 12.38 16.60
CA LEU A 159 19.06 13.23 15.80
C LEU A 159 19.54 12.55 14.51
N GLU A 160 19.78 11.24 14.52
CA GLU A 160 20.10 10.49 13.30
C GLU A 160 18.94 10.58 12.30
N LEU A 161 17.69 10.44 12.79
CA LEU A 161 16.47 10.61 11.97
C LEU A 161 16.23 12.05 11.48
N LEU A 162 16.70 13.07 12.21
CA LEU A 162 16.59 14.47 11.81
C LEU A 162 17.72 14.89 10.84
N ASN A 163 18.97 14.46 11.09
CA ASN A 163 20.12 14.77 10.24
C ASN A 163 20.08 14.04 8.90
N GLN A 164 19.64 12.77 8.87
CA GLN A 164 19.47 12.03 7.61
C GLN A 164 18.42 12.69 6.70
N ASN A 165 17.41 13.36 7.28
CA ASN A 165 16.40 14.07 6.49
C ASN A 165 16.87 15.45 6.00
N ASP A 166 17.67 16.20 6.77
CA ASP A 166 18.23 17.46 6.29
C ASP A 166 19.19 17.24 5.11
N HIS A 167 19.96 16.14 5.14
CA HIS A 167 20.78 15.72 4.00
C HIS A 167 19.90 15.33 2.79
N LEU A 168 18.83 14.56 3.00
CA LEU A 168 17.92 14.11 1.95
C LEU A 168 17.13 15.27 1.32
N ILE A 169 16.74 16.28 2.12
CA ILE A 169 16.10 17.52 1.63
C ILE A 169 17.09 18.38 0.84
N SER A 170 18.36 18.46 1.27
CA SER A 170 19.39 19.19 0.51
C SER A 170 19.70 18.51 -0.83
N GLU A 171 19.74 17.17 -0.84
CA GLU A 171 19.90 16.37 -2.05
C GLU A 171 18.70 16.49 -2.98
N LEU A 172 17.48 16.51 -2.44
CA LEU A 172 16.26 16.75 -3.20
C LEU A 172 16.25 18.15 -3.84
N ARG A 173 16.69 19.19 -3.13
CA ARG A 173 16.81 20.56 -3.68
C ARG A 173 17.91 20.68 -4.73
N ALA A 174 19.06 20.02 -4.51
CA ALA A 174 20.13 19.96 -5.50
C ALA A 174 19.68 19.16 -6.74
N SER A 175 18.91 18.09 -6.54
CA SER A 175 18.28 17.32 -7.61
C SER A 175 17.24 18.15 -8.37
N GLU A 176 16.40 18.91 -7.67
CA GLU A 176 15.42 19.82 -8.26
C GLU A 176 16.09 20.92 -9.09
N GLN A 177 17.18 21.53 -8.60
CA GLN A 177 17.95 22.51 -9.38
C GLN A 177 18.62 21.88 -10.61
N ARG A 178 19.22 20.69 -10.47
CA ARG A 178 19.77 19.94 -11.61
C ARG A 178 18.69 19.63 -12.65
N MET A 179 17.49 19.26 -12.19
CA MET A 179 16.36 18.93 -13.04
C MET A 179 15.78 20.17 -13.73
N GLN A 180 15.68 21.30 -13.03
CA GLN A 180 15.28 22.58 -13.62
C GLN A 180 16.28 23.07 -14.66
N GLN A 181 17.58 22.91 -14.40
CA GLN A 181 18.65 23.29 -15.32
C GLN A 181 18.67 22.38 -16.56
N TYR A 182 18.52 21.07 -16.36
CA TYR A 182 18.36 20.10 -17.45
C TYR A 182 17.10 20.35 -18.29
N ILE A 183 15.97 20.71 -17.65
CA ILE A 183 14.73 21.08 -18.33
C ILE A 183 14.94 22.38 -19.12
N ALA A 184 15.59 23.39 -18.56
CA ALA A 184 15.87 24.64 -19.25
C ALA A 184 16.80 24.45 -20.48
N GLU A 185 17.84 23.63 -20.35
CA GLU A 185 18.76 23.26 -21.44
C GLU A 185 18.06 22.39 -22.52
N SER A 186 17.19 21.46 -22.10
CA SER A 186 16.41 20.62 -23.01
C SER A 186 15.34 21.44 -23.76
N LEU A 187 14.73 22.43 -23.09
CA LEU A 187 13.78 23.36 -23.70
C LEU A 187 14.46 24.30 -24.71
N GLN A 188 15.72 24.66 -24.50
CA GLN A 188 16.49 25.53 -25.41
C GLN A 188 17.01 24.79 -26.66
N ASN A 189 17.31 23.49 -26.58
CA ASN A 189 17.99 22.79 -27.66
C ASN A 189 17.12 21.86 -28.52
N LEU A 190 15.90 21.46 -28.12
CA LEU A 190 15.21 20.35 -28.80
C LEU A 190 13.67 20.43 -28.91
N LEU A 191 13.09 21.61 -29.19
CA LEU A 191 11.63 21.69 -29.35
C LEU A 191 11.16 22.50 -30.54
N SER A 192 11.21 21.90 -31.73
CA SER A 192 10.09 22.08 -32.66
C SER A 192 9.02 21.01 -32.36
N PRO A 193 7.72 21.37 -32.34
CA PRO A 193 6.63 20.40 -32.18
C PRO A 193 6.70 19.21 -33.17
N GLN A 194 7.33 19.42 -34.32
CA GLN A 194 7.55 18.40 -35.36
C GLN A 194 8.59 17.36 -34.94
N SER A 195 9.67 17.78 -34.26
CA SER A 195 10.73 16.87 -33.78
C SER A 195 10.21 15.96 -32.66
N LEU A 196 9.39 16.52 -31.75
CA LEU A 196 8.70 15.76 -30.72
C LEU A 196 7.71 14.75 -31.31
N ASN A 197 6.95 15.13 -32.35
CA ASN A 197 6.01 14.22 -32.99
C ASN A 197 6.71 13.10 -33.77
N ALA A 198 7.82 13.39 -34.45
CA ALA A 198 8.62 12.40 -35.16
C ALA A 198 9.30 11.42 -34.20
N ALA A 199 9.91 11.91 -33.11
CA ALA A 199 10.48 11.06 -32.06
C ALA A 199 9.40 10.23 -31.35
N TYR A 200 8.21 10.81 -31.14
CA TYR A 200 7.05 10.11 -30.57
C TYR A 200 6.53 9.00 -31.48
N GLN A 201 6.47 9.22 -32.79
CA GLN A 201 6.04 8.21 -33.76
C GLN A 201 7.08 7.09 -33.96
N SER A 202 8.37 7.46 -34.04
CA SER A 202 9.49 6.52 -34.13
C SER A 202 9.60 5.65 -32.89
N GLY A 203 9.54 6.26 -31.70
CA GLY A 203 9.46 5.54 -30.43
C GLY A 203 8.30 4.56 -30.45
N GLN A 204 7.08 5.02 -30.72
CA GLN A 204 5.90 4.16 -30.83
C GLN A 204 5.94 3.01 -31.82
N GLN A 205 6.81 3.03 -32.83
CA GLN A 205 7.01 1.92 -33.75
C GLN A 205 8.01 0.90 -33.19
N GLN A 206 9.08 1.34 -32.55
CA GLN A 206 10.14 0.47 -32.02
C GLN A 206 9.66 -0.49 -30.91
N LEU A 207 8.63 -0.15 -30.14
CA LEU A 207 8.20 -1.01 -29.02
C LEU A 207 6.90 -1.75 -29.25
N ALA A 208 6.13 -1.30 -30.25
CA ALA A 208 5.20 -2.21 -30.87
C ALA A 208 5.94 -3.42 -31.48
N LEU A 209 7.23 -3.28 -31.81
CA LEU A 209 8.07 -4.39 -32.27
C LEU A 209 8.60 -5.23 -31.11
N SER A 210 9.19 -4.67 -30.04
CA SER A 210 9.77 -5.49 -28.97
C SER A 210 8.76 -6.17 -28.04
N PHE A 211 7.60 -5.55 -27.73
CA PHE A 211 6.51 -6.24 -27.02
C PHE A 211 5.95 -7.41 -27.84
N THR A 212 5.89 -7.24 -29.17
CA THR A 212 5.51 -8.31 -30.10
C THR A 212 6.59 -9.38 -30.17
N GLU A 213 7.88 -9.04 -30.08
CA GLU A 213 8.98 -10.01 -29.97
C GLU A 213 8.91 -10.83 -28.67
N GLU A 214 8.66 -10.20 -27.51
CA GLU A 214 8.52 -10.90 -26.23
C GLU A 214 7.32 -11.85 -26.21
N LEU A 215 6.16 -11.35 -26.65
CA LEU A 215 4.98 -12.18 -26.84
C LEU A 215 5.26 -13.29 -27.87
N ASN A 216 6.06 -13.06 -28.93
CA ASN A 216 6.45 -14.09 -29.89
C ASN A 216 7.34 -15.16 -29.28
N THR A 217 8.31 -14.79 -28.43
CA THR A 217 9.20 -15.75 -27.74
C THR A 217 8.44 -16.74 -26.87
N VAL A 218 7.32 -16.33 -26.27
CA VAL A 218 6.43 -17.24 -25.52
C VAL A 218 5.27 -17.81 -26.36
N GLY A 219 5.26 -17.55 -27.66
CA GLY A 219 4.25 -18.06 -28.60
C GLY A 219 2.87 -17.43 -28.47
N LEU A 220 2.81 -16.20 -27.98
CA LEU A 220 1.63 -15.39 -27.66
C LEU A 220 1.37 -14.18 -28.59
N VAL A 221 2.00 -14.06 -29.77
CA VAL A 221 1.48 -13.18 -30.86
C VAL A 221 0.96 -13.97 -32.07
N ASP A 222 1.63 -15.05 -32.46
CA ASP A 222 1.16 -15.93 -33.52
C ASP A 222 -0.08 -16.76 -33.10
N GLN A 223 -1.19 -16.59 -33.82
CA GLN A 223 -2.47 -17.25 -33.52
C GLN A 223 -2.35 -18.77 -33.55
N GLN A 224 -1.59 -19.32 -34.50
CA GLN A 224 -1.42 -20.76 -34.67
C GLN A 224 -0.57 -21.35 -33.53
N GLN A 225 0.51 -20.69 -33.15
CA GLN A 225 1.34 -21.06 -32.01
C GLN A 225 0.58 -20.96 -30.68
N SER A 226 -0.22 -19.91 -30.49
CA SER A 226 -1.07 -19.80 -29.29
C SER A 226 -2.19 -20.82 -29.24
N TRP A 227 -2.78 -21.16 -30.38
CA TRP A 227 -3.73 -22.26 -30.43
C TRP A 227 -3.06 -23.57 -30.03
N GLN A 228 -1.84 -23.84 -30.49
CA GLN A 228 -1.06 -25.02 -30.09
C GLN A 228 -0.72 -25.01 -28.59
N VAL A 229 -0.31 -23.86 -28.02
CA VAL A 229 -0.01 -23.73 -26.60
C VAL A 229 -1.25 -23.97 -25.74
N ILE A 230 -2.39 -23.37 -26.08
CA ILE A 230 -3.65 -23.57 -25.36
C ILE A 230 -4.13 -25.02 -25.52
N GLN A 231 -4.00 -25.60 -26.71
CA GLN A 231 -4.39 -26.98 -26.94
C GLN A 231 -3.51 -27.97 -26.16
N ALA A 232 -2.19 -27.74 -26.12
CA ALA A 232 -1.27 -28.53 -25.32
C ALA A 232 -1.62 -28.44 -23.83
N ARG A 233 -1.96 -27.24 -23.34
CA ARG A 233 -2.44 -27.02 -21.97
C ARG A 233 -3.72 -27.81 -21.68
N LEU A 234 -4.64 -27.91 -22.64
CA LEU A 234 -5.88 -28.67 -22.50
C LEU A 234 -5.69 -30.20 -22.52
N GLN A 235 -4.48 -30.70 -22.75
CA GLN A 235 -4.14 -32.12 -22.89
C GLN A 235 -3.01 -32.50 -21.92
N PRO A 236 -3.23 -32.39 -20.59
CA PRO A 236 -4.42 -32.93 -19.93
C PRO A 236 -5.45 -31.88 -19.44
N ILE A 237 -6.73 -32.28 -19.40
CA ILE A 237 -7.77 -31.49 -18.75
C ILE A 237 -7.46 -31.40 -17.25
N PRO A 238 -7.36 -30.18 -16.66
CA PRO A 238 -7.11 -30.03 -15.24
C PRO A 238 -8.12 -30.77 -14.38
N ALA A 239 -7.67 -31.27 -13.23
CA ALA A 239 -8.53 -31.96 -12.27
C ALA A 239 -9.77 -31.13 -11.90
N LEU A 240 -9.64 -29.79 -11.85
CA LEU A 240 -10.73 -28.84 -11.64
C LEU A 240 -11.92 -29.05 -12.59
N PHE A 241 -11.65 -29.37 -13.86
CA PHE A 241 -12.68 -29.56 -14.91
C PHE A 241 -13.01 -31.04 -15.16
N ALA A 242 -12.09 -31.96 -14.86
CA ALA A 242 -12.32 -33.39 -15.03
C ALA A 242 -13.19 -33.98 -13.90
N MET A 243 -12.90 -33.59 -12.66
CA MET A 243 -13.51 -34.19 -11.46
C MET A 243 -13.81 -33.19 -10.33
N GLY A 244 -13.40 -31.94 -10.50
CA GLY A 244 -13.53 -30.88 -9.50
C GLY A 244 -14.82 -30.07 -9.57
N LEU A 245 -14.76 -28.87 -9.00
CA LEU A 245 -15.88 -27.92 -8.92
C LEU A 245 -16.51 -27.61 -10.30
N CYS A 246 -15.69 -27.58 -11.35
CA CYS A 246 -16.13 -27.21 -12.69
C CYS A 246 -16.30 -28.43 -13.61
N LYS A 247 -16.58 -29.59 -13.01
CA LYS A 247 -16.82 -30.84 -13.73
C LYS A 247 -17.89 -30.69 -14.82
N GLY A 248 -17.58 -31.21 -16.01
CA GLY A 248 -18.51 -31.25 -17.15
C GLY A 248 -18.57 -29.96 -17.96
N ARG A 249 -17.75 -28.96 -17.62
CA ARG A 249 -17.63 -27.74 -18.42
C ARG A 249 -16.84 -28.03 -19.70
N LEU A 250 -17.42 -27.67 -20.85
CA LEU A 250 -16.78 -27.84 -22.14
C LEU A 250 -15.78 -26.72 -22.36
N LEU A 251 -14.49 -27.05 -22.38
CA LEU A 251 -13.41 -26.12 -22.62
C LEU A 251 -13.17 -26.00 -24.13
N SER A 252 -13.15 -24.77 -24.64
CA SER A 252 -12.86 -24.48 -26.04
C SER A 252 -11.77 -23.42 -26.12
N PRO A 253 -10.64 -23.66 -26.84
CA PRO A 253 -9.57 -22.70 -26.99
C PRO A 253 -10.08 -21.34 -27.49
N GLN A 254 -9.63 -20.26 -26.85
CA GLN A 254 -9.91 -18.87 -27.24
C GLN A 254 -8.57 -18.15 -27.53
N PRO A 255 -7.85 -18.49 -28.61
CA PRO A 255 -6.53 -17.93 -28.90
C PRO A 255 -6.55 -16.42 -29.19
N ASN A 256 -7.72 -15.88 -29.56
CA ASN A 256 -7.93 -14.47 -29.86
C ASN A 256 -8.47 -13.68 -28.65
N GLU A 257 -8.54 -14.28 -27.46
CA GLU A 257 -8.97 -13.59 -26.24
C GLU A 257 -7.86 -13.60 -25.18
N TYR A 258 -7.81 -12.56 -24.36
CA TYR A 258 -7.07 -12.53 -23.10
C TYR A 258 -7.98 -12.13 -21.95
N PHE A 259 -7.76 -12.72 -20.77
CA PHE A 259 -8.55 -12.41 -19.59
C PHE A 259 -8.03 -11.15 -18.90
N VAL A 260 -8.94 -10.31 -18.40
CA VAL A 260 -8.60 -9.14 -17.57
C VAL A 260 -9.34 -9.19 -16.26
N SER A 261 -8.57 -9.15 -15.18
CA SER A 261 -9.04 -8.94 -13.81
C SER A 261 -8.75 -7.52 -13.35
N HIS A 262 -9.74 -6.81 -12.81
CA HIS A 262 -9.55 -5.46 -12.31
C HIS A 262 -10.38 -5.11 -11.08
N GLY A 263 -9.82 -4.24 -10.24
CA GLY A 263 -10.53 -3.59 -9.14
C GLY A 263 -10.93 -2.14 -9.42
N PHE A 264 -10.89 -1.69 -10.67
CA PHE A 264 -11.16 -0.30 -11.03
C PHE A 264 -12.64 0.08 -10.99
N ALA A 265 -12.90 1.31 -10.60
CA ALA A 265 -14.20 1.95 -10.75
C ALA A 265 -14.61 2.03 -12.24
N PRO A 266 -15.91 2.01 -12.57
CA PRO A 266 -16.39 1.94 -13.96
C PRO A 266 -15.80 3.00 -14.90
N GLU A 267 -15.60 4.22 -14.42
CA GLU A 267 -15.04 5.33 -15.22
C GLU A 267 -13.57 5.10 -15.58
N LEU A 268 -12.75 4.69 -14.61
CA LEU A 268 -11.34 4.35 -14.83
C LEU A 268 -11.20 3.09 -15.68
N LEU A 269 -12.13 2.14 -15.53
CA LEU A 269 -12.17 0.95 -16.33
C LEU A 269 -12.35 1.28 -17.81
N ALA A 270 -13.31 2.14 -18.17
CA ALA A 270 -13.60 2.46 -19.57
C ALA A 270 -12.37 3.00 -20.34
N ASP A 271 -11.65 3.95 -19.75
CA ASP A 271 -10.40 4.49 -20.32
C ASP A 271 -9.32 3.40 -20.46
N TRP A 272 -9.24 2.52 -19.46
CA TRP A 272 -8.30 1.41 -19.45
C TRP A 272 -8.62 0.38 -20.55
N ARG A 273 -9.89 0.03 -20.73
CA ARG A 273 -10.34 -0.90 -21.78
C ARG A 273 -9.98 -0.40 -23.16
N GLU A 274 -10.29 0.85 -23.44
CA GLU A 274 -10.03 1.46 -24.75
C GLU A 274 -8.53 1.46 -25.06
N THR A 275 -7.72 1.86 -24.09
CA THR A 275 -6.28 1.98 -24.28
C THR A 275 -5.60 0.63 -24.42
N LEU A 276 -5.96 -0.35 -23.58
CA LEU A 276 -5.41 -1.69 -23.66
C LEU A 276 -5.75 -2.34 -25.01
N THR A 277 -7.01 -2.25 -25.41
CA THR A 277 -7.49 -2.78 -26.70
C THR A 277 -6.71 -2.17 -27.86
N LYS A 278 -6.58 -0.83 -27.91
CA LYS A 278 -5.82 -0.15 -28.98
C LYS A 278 -4.35 -0.55 -29.01
N THR A 279 -3.73 -0.72 -27.84
CA THR A 279 -2.30 -1.07 -27.74
C THR A 279 -2.06 -2.48 -28.26
N LEU A 280 -2.88 -3.45 -27.82
CA LEU A 280 -2.74 -4.84 -28.24
C LEU A 280 -3.13 -5.05 -29.71
N VAL A 281 -4.15 -4.34 -30.21
CA VAL A 281 -4.50 -4.32 -31.64
C VAL A 281 -3.35 -3.78 -32.50
N LYS A 282 -2.64 -2.76 -32.02
CA LYS A 282 -1.48 -2.21 -32.72
C LYS A 282 -0.30 -3.19 -32.70
N ALA A 283 -0.08 -3.88 -31.59
CA ALA A 283 1.00 -4.86 -31.43
C ALA A 283 0.75 -6.15 -32.24
N SER A 284 -0.49 -6.65 -32.29
CA SER A 284 -0.84 -7.91 -32.96
C SER A 284 -0.83 -7.86 -34.49
N GLY A 285 -0.67 -6.67 -35.08
CA GLY A 285 -0.90 -6.47 -36.51
C GLY A 285 -2.38 -6.58 -36.88
N SER A 286 -2.73 -6.11 -38.08
CA SER A 286 -4.12 -5.89 -38.51
C SER A 286 -4.94 -7.14 -38.82
N GLN A 287 -4.36 -8.35 -38.81
CA GLN A 287 -5.05 -9.58 -39.27
C GLN A 287 -5.58 -10.49 -38.16
N ASP A 288 -5.06 -10.41 -36.92
CA ASP A 288 -5.54 -11.22 -35.77
C ASP A 288 -5.68 -10.35 -34.51
N THR A 289 -6.79 -9.63 -34.40
CA THR A 289 -7.02 -8.72 -33.27
C THR A 289 -7.40 -9.48 -32.00
N ILE A 290 -6.49 -9.49 -31.03
CA ILE A 290 -6.73 -10.08 -29.71
C ILE A 290 -7.70 -9.20 -28.92
N GLN A 291 -8.75 -9.80 -28.35
CA GLN A 291 -9.83 -9.10 -27.65
C GLN A 291 -9.74 -9.31 -26.13
N PRO A 292 -9.98 -8.28 -25.31
CA PRO A 292 -10.11 -8.47 -23.88
C PRO A 292 -11.41 -9.19 -23.52
N TYR A 293 -11.32 -10.06 -22.52
CA TYR A 293 -12.44 -10.58 -21.76
C TYR A 293 -12.37 -10.02 -20.34
N PHE A 294 -13.35 -9.18 -19.95
CA PHE A 294 -13.46 -8.69 -18.58
C PHE A 294 -14.48 -9.52 -17.80
N SER A 295 -14.12 -9.93 -16.58
CA SER A 295 -15.06 -10.65 -15.71
C SER A 295 -16.25 -9.74 -15.36
N GLY A 296 -17.47 -10.22 -15.65
CA GLY A 296 -18.72 -9.48 -15.42
C GLY A 296 -19.40 -8.89 -16.66
N ASP A 297 -18.73 -8.84 -17.81
CA ASP A 297 -19.32 -8.31 -19.06
C ASP A 297 -20.38 -9.23 -19.68
N LYS A 298 -20.17 -10.54 -19.53
CA LYS A 298 -21.02 -11.57 -20.10
C LYS A 298 -21.55 -12.44 -18.98
N LEU A 299 -22.86 -12.70 -19.02
CA LEU A 299 -23.46 -13.75 -18.19
C LEU A 299 -22.92 -15.09 -18.66
N LEU A 300 -22.00 -15.66 -17.90
CA LEU A 300 -21.52 -17.01 -18.13
C LEU A 300 -22.54 -17.99 -17.53
N GLY A 301 -23.01 -18.96 -18.32
CA GLY A 301 -23.90 -20.01 -17.82
C GLY A 301 -23.24 -20.81 -16.69
N GLY A 302 -24.03 -21.14 -15.66
CA GLY A 302 -23.59 -21.87 -14.46
C GLY A 302 -23.03 -20.97 -13.35
N PHE A 303 -22.17 -21.52 -12.50
CA PHE A 303 -21.48 -20.74 -11.46
C PHE A 303 -20.49 -19.76 -12.09
N ARG A 304 -20.56 -18.49 -11.71
CA ARG A 304 -19.68 -17.41 -12.20
C ARG A 304 -18.21 -17.78 -12.11
N LEU A 305 -17.78 -18.37 -10.99
CA LEU A 305 -16.42 -18.83 -10.76
C LEU A 305 -15.93 -19.83 -11.81
N CYS A 306 -16.75 -20.82 -12.18
CA CYS A 306 -16.36 -21.79 -13.22
C CYS A 306 -16.26 -21.16 -14.60
N GLY A 307 -17.03 -20.10 -14.83
CA GLY A 307 -16.87 -19.22 -15.97
C GLY A 307 -15.51 -18.52 -16.01
N ILE A 308 -15.07 -17.99 -14.87
CA ILE A 308 -13.76 -17.36 -14.75
C ILE A 308 -12.65 -18.40 -14.90
N CYS A 309 -12.74 -19.56 -14.25
CA CYS A 309 -11.75 -20.63 -14.37
C CYS A 309 -11.56 -21.08 -15.82
N ASP A 310 -12.66 -21.27 -16.57
CA ASP A 310 -12.61 -21.58 -18.01
C ASP A 310 -11.85 -20.49 -18.76
N LYS A 311 -12.25 -19.22 -18.60
CA LYS A 311 -11.59 -18.12 -19.32
C LYS A 311 -10.11 -17.98 -18.95
N LEU A 312 -9.74 -18.12 -17.69
CA LEU A 312 -8.33 -18.14 -17.26
C LEU A 312 -7.54 -19.27 -17.92
N TYR A 313 -8.17 -20.41 -18.23
CA TYR A 313 -7.50 -21.56 -18.82
C TYR A 313 -7.49 -21.57 -20.35
N THR A 314 -8.59 -21.11 -20.98
CA THR A 314 -8.81 -21.20 -22.43
C THR A 314 -8.37 -19.96 -23.19
N THR A 315 -8.14 -18.83 -22.51
CA THR A 315 -7.58 -17.63 -23.13
C THR A 315 -6.06 -17.72 -23.28
N ARG A 316 -5.54 -16.82 -24.10
CA ARG A 316 -4.12 -16.74 -24.46
C ARG A 316 -3.24 -16.46 -23.23
N PHE A 317 -3.61 -15.45 -22.47
CA PHE A 317 -2.99 -15.04 -21.21
C PHE A 317 -4.00 -14.25 -20.37
N SER A 318 -3.63 -13.98 -19.12
CA SER A 318 -4.43 -13.17 -18.20
C SER A 318 -3.67 -11.91 -17.77
N MET A 319 -4.38 -10.82 -17.51
CA MET A 319 -3.83 -9.58 -16.94
C MET A 319 -4.51 -9.27 -15.63
N PHE A 320 -3.73 -9.09 -14.57
CA PHE A 320 -4.22 -8.77 -13.23
C PHE A 320 -3.77 -7.36 -12.82
N LEU A 321 -4.76 -6.50 -12.58
CA LEU A 321 -4.55 -5.09 -12.24
C LEU A 321 -4.64 -4.92 -10.73
N LEU A 322 -3.48 -4.82 -10.08
CA LEU A 322 -3.36 -4.68 -8.64
C LEU A 322 -3.63 -3.23 -8.24
N THR A 323 -4.82 -2.99 -7.68
CA THR A 323 -5.30 -1.67 -7.26
C THR A 323 -4.98 -1.38 -5.79
N PRO A 324 -4.94 -0.10 -5.38
CA PRO A 324 -4.75 0.27 -3.97
C PRO A 324 -5.83 -0.26 -3.03
N SER A 325 -7.05 -0.46 -3.56
CA SER A 325 -8.16 -1.06 -2.82
C SER A 325 -7.96 -2.53 -2.47
N GLN A 326 -6.93 -3.19 -3.03
CA GLN A 326 -6.68 -4.61 -2.91
C GLN A 326 -7.95 -5.45 -3.16
N GLU A 327 -8.58 -5.23 -4.32
CA GLU A 327 -9.84 -5.88 -4.64
C GLU A 327 -9.70 -7.42 -4.63
N ARG A 328 -10.57 -8.10 -3.87
CA ARG A 328 -10.44 -9.51 -3.50
C ARG A 328 -10.66 -10.48 -4.65
N ASN A 329 -11.59 -10.16 -5.55
CA ASN A 329 -11.78 -10.94 -6.78
C ASN A 329 -10.49 -10.93 -7.59
N VAL A 330 -9.76 -9.81 -7.67
CA VAL A 330 -8.48 -9.78 -8.41
C VAL A 330 -7.46 -10.78 -7.86
N TYR A 331 -7.31 -10.86 -6.54
CA TYR A 331 -6.38 -11.81 -5.93
C TYR A 331 -6.88 -13.25 -6.00
N LEU A 332 -8.21 -13.47 -5.88
CA LEU A 332 -8.82 -14.78 -6.07
C LEU A 332 -8.56 -15.31 -7.49
N GLU A 333 -8.86 -14.51 -8.51
CA GLU A 333 -8.68 -14.86 -9.91
C GLU A 333 -7.19 -15.06 -10.25
N LEU A 334 -6.29 -14.24 -9.67
CA LEU A 334 -4.84 -14.43 -9.79
C LEU A 334 -4.39 -15.76 -9.18
N GLY A 335 -4.91 -16.10 -8.01
CA GLY A 335 -4.61 -17.37 -7.35
C GLY A 335 -5.05 -18.56 -8.21
N ILE A 336 -6.22 -18.47 -8.85
CA ILE A 336 -6.72 -19.50 -9.77
C ILE A 336 -5.78 -19.65 -10.96
N ALA A 337 -5.33 -18.54 -11.56
CA ALA A 337 -4.38 -18.58 -12.67
C ALA A 337 -3.07 -19.25 -12.26
N ILE A 338 -2.54 -18.95 -11.07
CA ILE A 338 -1.34 -19.59 -10.51
C ILE A 338 -1.57 -21.09 -10.31
N GLY A 339 -2.68 -21.48 -9.69
CA GLY A 339 -3.00 -22.89 -9.44
C GLY A 339 -3.25 -23.71 -10.72
N LEU A 340 -3.76 -23.07 -11.77
CA LEU A 340 -3.93 -23.68 -13.10
C LEU A 340 -2.64 -23.70 -13.94
N GLY A 341 -1.60 -22.97 -13.52
CA GLY A 341 -0.41 -22.73 -14.35
C GLY A 341 -0.72 -21.92 -15.61
N SER A 342 -1.78 -21.11 -15.60
CA SER A 342 -2.12 -20.23 -16.72
C SER A 342 -1.14 -19.05 -16.80
N PRO A 343 -0.69 -18.64 -18.00
CA PRO A 343 0.22 -17.50 -18.16
C PRO A 343 -0.48 -16.19 -17.81
N PHE A 344 0.21 -15.32 -17.08
CA PHE A 344 -0.35 -14.04 -16.67
C PHE A 344 0.65 -12.89 -16.60
N PHE A 345 0.11 -11.68 -16.58
CA PHE A 345 0.80 -10.41 -16.36
C PHE A 345 0.29 -9.73 -15.09
N LEU A 346 1.20 -9.13 -14.33
CA LEU A 346 0.87 -8.32 -13.17
C LEU A 346 1.12 -6.84 -13.46
N VAL A 347 0.09 -6.02 -13.28
CA VAL A 347 0.18 -4.57 -13.40
C VAL A 347 -0.13 -3.94 -12.05
N GLN A 348 0.86 -3.34 -11.41
CA GLN A 348 0.74 -2.70 -10.11
C GLN A 348 0.48 -1.20 -10.23
N HIS A 349 -0.61 -0.74 -9.62
CA HIS A 349 -0.81 0.69 -9.41
C HIS A 349 0.24 1.25 -8.44
N HIS A 350 0.72 2.47 -8.68
CA HIS A 350 1.83 3.06 -7.91
C HIS A 350 1.59 3.18 -6.41
N GLU A 351 0.33 3.40 -6.04
CA GLU A 351 -0.11 3.47 -4.63
C GLU A 351 -0.54 2.10 -4.09
N ALA A 352 -0.57 1.05 -4.92
CA ALA A 352 -0.97 -0.26 -4.46
C ALA A 352 0.14 -0.88 -3.61
N LYS A 353 -0.20 -1.18 -2.37
CA LYS A 353 0.58 -2.08 -1.53
C LYS A 353 0.26 -3.50 -1.97
N ILE A 354 1.28 -4.24 -2.40
CA ILE A 354 1.08 -5.64 -2.77
C ILE A 354 1.30 -6.54 -1.55
N PRO A 355 0.61 -7.68 -1.48
CA PRO A 355 0.93 -8.71 -0.51
C PRO A 355 2.39 -9.20 -0.65
N PRO A 356 3.14 -9.37 0.45
CA PRO A 356 4.53 -9.83 0.39
C PRO A 356 4.73 -11.17 -0.33
N VAL A 357 3.70 -12.03 -0.34
CA VAL A 357 3.72 -13.30 -1.08
C VAL A 357 3.95 -13.12 -2.59
N LEU A 358 3.62 -11.94 -3.15
CA LEU A 358 3.83 -11.63 -4.57
C LEU A 358 5.14 -10.88 -4.84
N ASP A 359 5.97 -10.62 -3.83
CA ASP A 359 7.16 -9.77 -3.98
C ASP A 359 8.17 -10.33 -4.98
N SER A 360 8.26 -11.66 -5.09
CA SER A 360 9.17 -12.34 -6.01
C SER A 360 8.69 -12.36 -7.46
N LEU A 361 7.45 -11.93 -7.73
CA LEU A 361 6.92 -11.91 -9.09
C LEU A 361 7.27 -10.60 -9.79
N SER A 362 7.79 -10.72 -11.01
CA SER A 362 7.97 -9.58 -11.93
C SER A 362 6.63 -8.90 -12.16
N ARG A 363 6.65 -7.56 -12.08
CA ARG A 363 5.45 -6.73 -12.14
C ARG A 363 5.78 -5.35 -12.67
N TYR A 364 4.80 -4.73 -13.30
CA TYR A 364 4.90 -3.35 -13.73
C TYR A 364 4.50 -2.39 -12.61
N THR A 365 5.43 -1.61 -12.05
CA THR A 365 5.15 -0.59 -11.01
C THR A 365 4.96 0.79 -11.64
N LYS A 366 3.76 1.37 -11.51
CA LYS A 366 3.47 2.72 -12.03
C LYS A 366 4.31 3.79 -11.29
N GLY A 367 4.89 4.73 -12.03
CA GLY A 367 5.52 5.98 -11.53
C GLY A 367 5.18 7.22 -12.37
N GLY A 368 4.22 7.07 -13.30
CA GLY A 368 3.79 8.10 -14.23
C GLY A 368 2.28 8.08 -14.47
N LEU A 369 1.70 9.25 -14.72
CA LEU A 369 0.34 9.39 -15.29
C LEU A 369 0.22 8.48 -16.51
N PHE A 370 -0.93 7.89 -16.77
CA PHE A 370 -1.19 6.93 -17.85
C PHE A 370 -0.70 7.37 -19.26
N ARG A 371 -0.59 8.68 -19.50
CA ARG A 371 0.12 9.27 -20.67
C ARG A 371 1.60 8.85 -20.82
N ARG A 372 2.28 8.58 -19.69
CA ARG A 372 3.63 8.01 -19.60
C ARG A 372 3.63 6.51 -19.88
N MET A 373 2.61 5.73 -19.50
CA MET A 373 2.48 4.33 -19.94
C MET A 373 2.50 4.22 -21.47
N ARG A 374 1.81 5.12 -22.18
CA ARG A 374 1.84 5.27 -23.64
C ARG A 374 3.20 5.72 -24.23
N LYS A 375 4.07 6.31 -23.40
CA LYS A 375 5.39 6.87 -23.74
C LYS A 375 6.58 6.02 -23.26
N GLU A 376 6.39 5.17 -22.26
CA GLU A 376 7.39 4.32 -21.57
C GLU A 376 7.34 2.89 -22.12
N LEU A 377 6.14 2.29 -22.27
CA LEU A 377 5.94 1.21 -23.25
C LEU A 377 6.28 1.69 -24.67
N ALA A 378 6.24 3.02 -24.85
CA ALA A 378 6.66 3.92 -25.93
C ALA A 378 8.18 4.22 -26.13
N GLY A 379 9.08 3.80 -25.22
CA GLY A 379 10.50 4.13 -25.37
C GLY A 379 11.52 3.41 -24.49
N GLN A 380 11.16 2.43 -23.65
CA GLN A 380 12.10 1.75 -22.75
C GLN A 380 11.85 0.23 -22.61
N ILE A 381 11.70 -0.49 -23.72
CA ILE A 381 11.79 -1.96 -23.72
C ILE A 381 13.23 -2.37 -24.09
N GLU A 382 14.19 -1.90 -23.30
CA GLU A 382 15.55 -2.47 -23.28
C GLU A 382 16.07 -2.71 -21.86
N GLU A 383 15.29 -2.44 -20.80
CA GLU A 383 15.80 -2.62 -19.42
C GLU A 383 14.75 -2.96 -18.34
N TYR A 384 13.59 -3.49 -18.73
CA TYR A 384 12.61 -4.03 -17.78
C TYR A 384 12.21 -5.43 -18.21
N ASP A 385 12.41 -6.43 -17.34
CA ASP A 385 11.94 -7.81 -17.52
C ASP A 385 10.40 -7.84 -17.62
N PHE A 386 9.86 -7.59 -18.81
CA PHE A 386 8.48 -7.90 -19.18
C PHE A 386 8.35 -9.41 -19.40
N GLY A 387 8.60 -10.17 -18.33
CA GLY A 387 8.38 -11.62 -18.35
C GLY A 387 6.90 -11.93 -18.30
N VAL A 388 6.37 -12.66 -19.28
CA VAL A 388 5.13 -13.43 -19.07
C VAL A 388 5.39 -14.37 -17.89
N VAL A 389 4.69 -14.14 -16.78
CA VAL A 389 4.91 -14.94 -15.58
C VAL A 389 4.29 -16.30 -15.83
N HIS A 390 5.17 -17.28 -16.01
CA HIS A 390 4.83 -18.68 -15.99
C HIS A 390 5.21 -19.21 -14.61
N PHE A 391 4.23 -19.32 -13.73
CA PHE A 391 4.45 -20.01 -12.47
C PHE A 391 4.43 -21.52 -12.74
N ILE A 392 5.58 -22.06 -13.15
CA ILE A 392 5.81 -23.49 -13.30
C ILE A 392 6.69 -23.91 -12.12
N ALA A 393 6.07 -24.14 -10.98
CA ALA A 393 6.76 -24.84 -9.91
C ALA A 393 6.70 -26.34 -10.20
N ASP A 394 7.82 -27.05 -10.01
CA ASP A 394 7.81 -28.50 -9.85
C ASP A 394 7.08 -28.82 -8.54
N LEU A 395 5.75 -28.80 -8.61
CA LEU A 395 4.90 -29.01 -7.47
C LEU A 395 5.01 -30.48 -7.05
N PRO A 396 5.10 -30.75 -5.73
CA PRO A 396 5.00 -32.13 -5.27
C PRO A 396 3.66 -32.72 -5.74
N PRO A 397 3.59 -34.05 -5.90
CA PRO A 397 2.31 -34.72 -6.13
C PRO A 397 1.35 -34.29 -5.02
N ALA A 398 0.07 -34.18 -5.35
CA ALA A 398 -0.96 -33.79 -4.39
C ALA A 398 -0.80 -34.64 -3.11
N GLY A 399 -0.35 -33.98 -2.04
CA GLY A 399 -0.01 -34.64 -0.80
C GLY A 399 -1.25 -35.01 -0.01
N SER A 400 -1.05 -35.95 0.92
CA SER A 400 -2.00 -36.32 1.97
C SER A 400 -1.34 -36.24 3.34
N GLN A 401 -0.35 -35.32 3.47
CA GLN A 401 0.28 -35.04 4.76
C GLN A 401 -0.82 -34.81 5.78
N PRO A 402 -0.66 -35.28 7.02
CA PRO A 402 -1.68 -35.17 8.05
C PRO A 402 -1.78 -33.73 8.57
N GLN A 403 -1.94 -32.78 7.65
CA GLN A 403 -1.93 -31.35 7.84
C GLN A 403 -3.07 -30.75 7.02
N TYR A 404 -3.70 -29.73 7.57
CA TYR A 404 -4.66 -28.89 6.84
C TYR A 404 -4.26 -27.42 6.95
N LEU A 405 -4.49 -26.67 5.88
CA LEU A 405 -4.25 -25.23 5.89
C LEU A 405 -5.47 -24.52 6.48
N VAL A 406 -5.28 -23.57 7.38
CA VAL A 406 -6.31 -22.65 7.85
C VAL A 406 -5.90 -21.21 7.55
N ALA A 407 -6.84 -20.42 7.03
CA ALA A 407 -6.62 -19.03 6.66
C ALA A 407 -7.78 -18.14 7.12
N GLY A 408 -7.59 -17.46 8.25
CA GLY A 408 -8.54 -16.47 8.79
C GLY A 408 -8.48 -15.11 8.08
N GLY A 409 -7.29 -14.63 7.75
CA GLY A 409 -7.08 -13.46 6.91
C GLY A 409 -7.36 -12.08 7.50
N GLY A 410 -7.76 -11.93 8.76
CA GLY A 410 -7.99 -10.67 9.45
C GLY A 410 -7.05 -10.47 10.64
N LEU A 411 -6.32 -9.34 10.68
CA LEU A 411 -5.34 -8.97 11.72
C LEU A 411 -5.83 -9.01 13.19
N ILE A 412 -7.14 -9.16 13.44
CA ILE A 412 -7.74 -9.06 14.78
C ILE A 412 -8.46 -10.34 15.20
N GLU A 413 -9.11 -11.05 14.27
CA GLU A 413 -10.00 -12.19 14.60
C GLU A 413 -9.42 -13.53 14.09
N ASP A 414 -8.17 -13.56 13.62
CA ASP A 414 -7.54 -14.77 13.07
C ASP A 414 -7.27 -15.82 14.13
N GLU A 415 -6.79 -15.41 15.30
CA GLU A 415 -6.54 -16.35 16.40
C GLU A 415 -7.82 -17.05 16.85
N ASP A 416 -8.93 -16.32 16.95
CA ASP A 416 -10.22 -16.91 17.32
C ASP A 416 -10.75 -17.86 16.24
N PHE A 417 -10.66 -17.46 14.96
CA PHE A 417 -11.09 -18.30 13.85
C PHE A 417 -10.24 -19.58 13.75
N GLU A 418 -8.92 -19.43 13.71
CA GLU A 418 -7.98 -20.55 13.60
C GLU A 418 -8.05 -21.46 14.84
N GLY A 419 -8.19 -20.87 16.03
CA GLY A 419 -8.39 -21.58 17.30
C GLY A 419 -9.65 -22.43 17.29
N SER A 420 -10.83 -21.85 16.99
CA SER A 420 -12.08 -22.61 16.95
C SER A 420 -12.09 -23.75 15.92
N ILE A 421 -11.43 -23.56 14.78
CA ILE A 421 -11.26 -24.64 13.79
C ILE A 421 -10.35 -25.74 14.34
N THR A 422 -9.24 -25.35 14.96
CA THR A 422 -8.22 -26.25 15.49
C THR A 422 -8.72 -27.06 16.68
N ASP A 423 -9.47 -26.44 17.59
CA ASP A 423 -10.06 -27.12 18.74
C ASP A 423 -11.12 -28.15 18.31
N ALA A 424 -11.98 -27.78 17.35
CA ALA A 424 -12.98 -28.66 16.79
C ALA A 424 -12.36 -29.88 16.08
N LEU A 425 -11.34 -29.65 15.25
CA LEU A 425 -10.66 -30.72 14.52
C LEU A 425 -9.77 -31.57 15.43
N GLY A 426 -8.97 -30.97 16.32
CA GLY A 426 -8.06 -31.68 17.21
C GLY A 426 -8.78 -32.65 18.15
N SER A 427 -10.01 -32.31 18.56
CA SER A 427 -10.86 -33.17 19.38
C SER A 427 -11.37 -34.41 18.62
N ASN A 428 -11.56 -34.31 17.29
CA ASN A 428 -12.17 -35.37 16.47
C ASN A 428 -11.16 -36.13 15.59
N TYR A 429 -10.03 -35.50 15.25
CA TYR A 429 -9.00 -35.99 14.33
C TYR A 429 -7.61 -35.60 14.86
N PRO A 430 -7.15 -36.19 15.98
CA PRO A 430 -5.94 -35.76 16.70
C PRO A 430 -4.64 -35.97 15.92
N HIS A 431 -4.67 -36.77 14.84
CA HIS A 431 -3.53 -36.94 13.95
C HIS A 431 -3.35 -35.79 12.96
N LEU A 432 -4.35 -34.90 12.81
CA LEU A 432 -4.26 -33.76 11.91
C LEU A 432 -3.64 -32.56 12.60
N GLU A 433 -2.67 -31.94 11.94
CA GLU A 433 -2.00 -30.73 12.38
C GLU A 433 -2.52 -29.50 11.59
N ALA A 434 -2.86 -28.45 12.31
CA ALA A 434 -3.25 -27.17 11.72
C ALA A 434 -2.01 -26.41 11.25
N VAL A 435 -2.02 -25.96 10.00
CA VAL A 435 -1.00 -25.07 9.47
C VAL A 435 -1.64 -23.73 9.15
N SER A 436 -1.28 -22.69 9.90
CA SER A 436 -1.79 -21.34 9.67
C SER A 436 -1.17 -20.72 8.41
N LEU A 437 -1.97 -19.97 7.64
CA LEU A 437 -1.45 -19.20 6.51
C LEU A 437 -0.31 -18.26 6.92
N ASN A 438 -0.39 -17.63 8.10
CA ASN A 438 0.65 -16.75 8.60
C ASN A 438 1.96 -17.49 8.91
N GLN A 439 1.87 -18.74 9.38
CA GLN A 439 3.03 -19.59 9.60
C GLN A 439 3.69 -19.96 8.27
N VAL A 440 2.91 -20.36 7.26
CA VAL A 440 3.44 -20.66 5.91
C VAL A 440 4.22 -19.49 5.33
N LEU A 441 3.69 -18.27 5.51
CA LEU A 441 4.33 -17.05 5.00
C LEU A 441 5.52 -16.58 5.86
N GLY A 442 5.56 -16.97 7.14
CA GLY A 442 6.62 -16.59 8.08
C GLY A 442 7.87 -17.49 8.03
N ILE A 443 7.75 -18.71 7.48
CA ILE A 443 8.87 -19.67 7.38
C ILE A 443 9.72 -19.33 6.15
N SER A 444 10.56 -18.31 6.24
CA SER A 444 11.62 -18.06 5.25
C SER A 444 12.79 -19.03 5.43
N SER A 445 12.55 -20.33 5.25
CA SER A 445 13.63 -21.34 5.26
C SER A 445 14.00 -21.73 3.82
N GLY A 446 15.15 -21.26 3.34
CA GLY A 446 15.79 -21.71 2.10
C GLY A 446 15.64 -20.78 0.87
N ALA A 447 16.04 -21.31 -0.29
CA ALA A 447 16.09 -20.60 -1.59
C ALA A 447 14.73 -20.50 -2.32
N LYS A 448 13.63 -21.02 -1.74
CA LYS A 448 12.29 -21.00 -2.35
C LYS A 448 11.59 -19.66 -2.06
N THR A 449 10.87 -19.14 -3.05
CA THR A 449 10.06 -17.92 -2.88
C THR A 449 8.86 -18.17 -1.96
N VAL A 450 8.36 -17.14 -1.29
CA VAL A 450 7.19 -17.23 -0.40
C VAL A 450 5.95 -17.75 -1.15
N LEU A 451 5.77 -17.35 -2.42
CA LEU A 451 4.72 -17.90 -3.26
C LEU A 451 4.89 -19.41 -3.50
N ALA A 452 6.11 -19.87 -3.81
CA ALA A 452 6.37 -21.28 -4.01
C ALA A 452 6.09 -22.10 -2.75
N GLN A 453 6.44 -21.57 -1.58
CA GLN A 453 6.12 -22.18 -0.29
C GLN A 453 4.60 -22.25 -0.06
N LEU A 454 3.86 -21.16 -0.34
CA LEU A 454 2.41 -21.16 -0.22
C LEU A 454 1.76 -22.22 -1.12
N VAL A 455 2.16 -22.28 -2.39
CA VAL A 455 1.62 -23.25 -3.35
C VAL A 455 2.00 -24.67 -2.91
N GLU A 456 3.23 -24.91 -2.44
CA GLU A 456 3.67 -26.20 -1.91
C GLU A 456 2.85 -26.61 -0.68
N SER A 457 2.67 -25.74 0.31
CA SER A 457 1.87 -26.04 1.52
C SER A 457 0.41 -26.35 1.18
N ILE A 458 -0.21 -25.60 0.27
CA ILE A 458 -1.55 -25.91 -0.23
C ILE A 458 -1.53 -27.29 -0.91
N GLN A 459 -0.54 -27.54 -1.75
CA GLN A 459 -0.42 -28.78 -2.52
C GLN A 459 -0.16 -30.01 -1.66
N THR A 460 0.54 -29.90 -0.54
CA THR A 460 0.84 -31.04 0.35
C THR A 460 -0.23 -31.28 1.40
N SER A 461 -1.00 -30.25 1.76
CA SER A 461 -2.13 -30.34 2.70
C SER A 461 -3.24 -31.28 2.19
N ARG A 462 -3.92 -31.94 3.13
CA ARG A 462 -5.11 -32.78 2.83
C ARG A 462 -6.28 -31.95 2.34
N PHE A 463 -6.49 -30.81 2.98
CA PHE A 463 -7.52 -29.84 2.64
C PHE A 463 -7.18 -28.47 3.21
N ALA A 464 -7.93 -27.45 2.81
CA ALA A 464 -7.78 -26.09 3.30
C ALA A 464 -9.11 -25.49 3.78
N MET A 465 -9.04 -24.54 4.71
CA MET A 465 -10.21 -23.90 5.31
C MET A 465 -10.02 -22.40 5.26
N TYR A 466 -10.94 -21.71 4.58
CA TYR A 466 -10.82 -20.29 4.29
C TYR A 466 -11.98 -19.51 4.88
N ARG A 467 -11.65 -18.46 5.62
CA ARG A 467 -12.59 -17.37 5.86
C ARG A 467 -12.63 -16.47 4.64
N VAL A 468 -13.83 -16.16 4.13
CA VAL A 468 -14.02 -15.48 2.83
C VAL A 468 -14.85 -14.20 2.93
N ASP A 469 -14.87 -13.59 4.11
CA ASP A 469 -15.66 -12.40 4.37
C ASP A 469 -14.89 -11.10 4.13
N ALA A 470 -15.59 -9.97 4.27
CA ALA A 470 -15.02 -8.67 3.98
C ALA A 470 -13.88 -8.20 4.90
N ALA A 471 -13.58 -8.91 5.98
CA ALA A 471 -12.42 -8.59 6.82
C ALA A 471 -11.13 -9.27 6.33
N CYS A 472 -11.25 -10.24 5.41
CA CYS A 472 -10.13 -11.09 5.00
C CYS A 472 -9.19 -10.39 4.00
N SER A 473 -7.90 -10.69 4.14
CA SER A 473 -6.79 -10.13 3.36
C SER A 473 -6.78 -10.62 1.92
N ALA A 474 -6.16 -9.83 1.04
CA ALA A 474 -5.84 -10.23 -0.34
C ALA A 474 -5.09 -11.58 -0.41
N THR A 475 -4.22 -11.86 0.56
CA THR A 475 -3.45 -13.11 0.63
C THR A 475 -4.35 -14.33 0.86
N THR A 476 -5.39 -14.20 1.68
CA THR A 476 -6.37 -15.28 1.90
C THR A 476 -7.13 -15.62 0.62
N PHE A 477 -7.54 -14.60 -0.15
CA PHE A 477 -8.19 -14.82 -1.44
C PHE A 477 -7.24 -15.39 -2.49
N LEU A 478 -5.98 -14.96 -2.50
CA LEU A 478 -4.93 -15.57 -3.33
C LEU A 478 -4.75 -17.05 -3.01
N ALA A 479 -4.65 -17.41 -1.73
CA ALA A 479 -4.50 -18.79 -1.28
C ALA A 479 -5.73 -19.65 -1.62
N LEU A 480 -6.95 -19.11 -1.43
CA LEU A 480 -8.18 -19.77 -1.87
C LEU A 480 -8.18 -20.00 -3.39
N GLY A 481 -7.77 -18.99 -4.16
CA GLY A 481 -7.66 -19.10 -5.60
C GLY A 481 -6.71 -20.20 -6.04
N ILE A 482 -5.53 -20.29 -5.41
CA ILE A 482 -4.55 -21.36 -5.66
C ILE A 482 -5.17 -22.72 -5.36
N SER A 483 -5.87 -22.89 -4.23
CA SER A 483 -6.58 -24.12 -3.90
C SER A 483 -7.63 -24.50 -4.94
N ILE A 484 -8.40 -23.54 -5.47
CA ILE A 484 -9.36 -23.79 -6.55
C ILE A 484 -8.64 -24.24 -7.82
N GLY A 485 -7.58 -23.53 -8.25
CA GLY A 485 -6.83 -23.87 -9.45
C GLY A 485 -6.19 -25.26 -9.39
N LEU A 486 -5.63 -25.62 -8.23
CA LEU A 486 -5.05 -26.94 -7.97
C LEU A 486 -6.10 -28.05 -7.73
N ASN A 487 -7.39 -27.70 -7.72
CA ASN A 487 -8.49 -28.59 -7.35
C ASN A 487 -8.29 -29.27 -5.98
N LYS A 488 -7.79 -28.50 -5.01
CA LYS A 488 -7.60 -28.96 -3.64
C LYS A 488 -8.93 -29.00 -2.90
N PRO A 489 -9.19 -30.00 -2.03
CA PRO A 489 -10.37 -29.97 -1.18
C PRO A 489 -10.34 -28.76 -0.25
N PHE A 490 -11.42 -28.00 -0.19
CA PHE A 490 -11.50 -26.86 0.73
C PHE A 490 -12.91 -26.63 1.27
N LEU A 491 -12.98 -25.91 2.38
CA LEU A 491 -14.22 -25.34 2.93
C LEU A 491 -14.11 -23.82 3.00
N MET A 492 -15.21 -23.13 2.68
CA MET A 492 -15.29 -21.67 2.79
C MET A 492 -16.31 -21.28 3.84
N MET A 493 -15.96 -20.26 4.62
CA MET A 493 -16.70 -19.84 5.79
C MET A 493 -16.80 -18.33 5.85
N HIS A 494 -17.92 -17.81 6.34
CA HIS A 494 -18.04 -16.38 6.58
C HIS A 494 -18.87 -16.11 7.82
N LYS A 495 -18.52 -15.03 8.52
CA LYS A 495 -19.30 -14.55 9.67
C LYS A 495 -20.66 -14.02 9.17
N SER A 496 -21.70 -14.23 9.96
CA SER A 496 -23.04 -13.71 9.67
C SER A 496 -23.01 -12.19 9.44
N HIS A 497 -23.80 -11.73 8.48
CA HIS A 497 -23.92 -10.31 8.08
C HIS A 497 -22.67 -9.67 7.48
N LYS A 498 -21.62 -10.45 7.19
CA LYS A 498 -20.48 -9.98 6.40
C LYS A 498 -20.67 -10.31 4.93
N GLU A 499 -20.25 -9.37 4.08
CA GLU A 499 -20.30 -9.56 2.64
C GLU A 499 -19.21 -10.54 2.18
N VAL A 500 -19.55 -11.30 1.15
CA VAL A 500 -18.63 -12.19 0.43
C VAL A 500 -18.41 -11.66 -0.99
N PRO A 501 -17.23 -11.86 -1.59
CA PRO A 501 -16.95 -11.45 -2.96
C PRO A 501 -17.96 -12.00 -3.96
N LEU A 502 -18.20 -11.22 -5.02
CA LEU A 502 -19.20 -11.52 -6.04
C LEU A 502 -18.91 -12.85 -6.76
N ASP A 503 -17.64 -13.19 -6.97
CA ASP A 503 -17.24 -14.39 -7.69
C ASP A 503 -17.50 -15.68 -6.90
N LEU A 504 -17.57 -15.60 -5.57
CA LEU A 504 -17.88 -16.72 -4.69
C LEU A 504 -19.39 -16.92 -4.50
N ARG A 505 -20.23 -16.00 -4.98
CA ARG A 505 -21.69 -16.12 -4.83
C ARG A 505 -22.21 -17.34 -5.58
N GLY A 506 -23.09 -18.08 -4.91
CA GLY A 506 -23.64 -19.34 -5.42
C GLY A 506 -22.79 -20.57 -5.08
N MET A 507 -21.60 -20.40 -4.51
CA MET A 507 -20.85 -21.53 -3.93
C MET A 507 -21.39 -21.90 -2.55
N GLY A 508 -21.27 -23.20 -2.20
CA GLY A 508 -21.56 -23.67 -0.85
C GLY A 508 -20.58 -23.07 0.16
N MET A 509 -21.08 -22.26 1.08
CA MET A 509 -20.31 -21.62 2.14
C MET A 509 -21.01 -21.84 3.47
N TYR A 510 -20.23 -22.08 4.53
CA TYR A 510 -20.78 -22.15 5.88
C TYR A 510 -20.83 -20.76 6.51
N GLN A 511 -22.04 -20.34 6.85
CA GLN A 511 -22.27 -19.11 7.59
C GLN A 511 -22.32 -19.41 9.08
N PHE A 512 -21.47 -18.75 9.87
CA PHE A 512 -21.44 -18.89 11.32
C PHE A 512 -21.71 -17.56 12.03
N PRO A 513 -22.51 -17.54 13.12
CA PRO A 513 -22.82 -16.30 13.84
C PRO A 513 -21.67 -15.83 14.75
N ASN A 514 -20.91 -16.76 15.33
CA ASN A 514 -19.79 -16.52 16.23
C ASN A 514 -18.86 -17.75 16.27
N PHE A 515 -17.69 -17.59 16.89
CA PHE A 515 -16.63 -18.62 16.92
C PHE A 515 -16.99 -19.85 17.75
N VAL A 516 -17.76 -19.69 18.84
CA VAL A 516 -18.27 -20.83 19.63
C VAL A 516 -19.21 -21.71 18.79
N THR A 517 -20.10 -21.10 18.01
CA THR A 517 -20.98 -21.84 17.10
C THR A 517 -20.19 -22.50 15.98
N LEU A 518 -19.15 -21.83 15.46
CA LEU A 518 -18.25 -22.41 14.45
C LEU A 518 -17.58 -23.68 14.99
N GLU A 519 -16.98 -23.63 16.17
CA GLU A 519 -16.33 -24.77 16.82
C GLU A 519 -17.30 -25.95 17.01
N GLN A 520 -18.52 -25.69 17.47
CA GLN A 520 -19.52 -26.73 17.77
C GLN A 520 -20.13 -27.37 16.51
N GLU A 521 -20.37 -26.58 15.47
CA GLU A 521 -21.18 -27.03 14.33
C GLU A 521 -20.36 -27.46 13.12
N ILE A 522 -19.08 -27.10 13.04
CA ILE A 522 -18.30 -27.33 11.83
C ILE A 522 -18.18 -28.80 11.46
N ILE A 523 -17.81 -29.65 12.41
CA ILE A 523 -17.68 -31.10 12.21
C ILE A 523 -19.02 -31.73 11.82
N PRO A 524 -20.12 -31.58 12.59
CA PRO A 524 -21.39 -32.22 12.24
C PRO A 524 -21.98 -31.69 10.92
N ARG A 525 -21.79 -30.40 10.59
CA ARG A 525 -22.30 -29.85 9.32
C ARG A 525 -21.51 -30.29 8.09
N HIS A 526 -20.24 -30.63 8.25
CA HIS A 526 -19.35 -31.04 7.16
C HIS A 526 -18.82 -32.46 7.34
N GLN A 527 -19.61 -33.32 7.97
CA GLN A 527 -19.20 -34.69 8.31
C GLN A 527 -18.74 -35.47 7.08
N ASP A 528 -19.45 -35.38 5.95
CA ASP A 528 -19.07 -36.05 4.70
C ASP A 528 -17.71 -35.56 4.16
N PHE A 529 -17.41 -34.27 4.33
CA PHE A 529 -16.12 -33.71 3.93
C PHE A 529 -14.99 -34.26 4.81
N PHE A 530 -15.17 -34.23 6.13
CA PHE A 530 -14.15 -34.70 7.06
C PHE A 530 -13.97 -36.23 7.01
N ASN A 531 -15.04 -37.01 6.88
CA ASN A 531 -14.95 -38.46 6.66
C ASN A 531 -14.09 -38.81 5.43
N ARG A 532 -14.08 -37.93 4.42
CA ARG A 532 -13.34 -38.15 3.18
C ARG A 532 -11.89 -37.70 3.23
N TYR A 533 -11.60 -36.59 3.90
CA TYR A 533 -10.29 -35.92 3.83
C TYR A 533 -9.54 -35.85 5.16
N ALA A 534 -10.24 -35.96 6.29
CA ALA A 534 -9.68 -35.92 7.63
C ALA A 534 -9.43 -37.32 8.23
N GLY A 535 -10.21 -38.33 7.81
CA GLY A 535 -10.10 -39.72 8.26
C GLY A 535 -8.84 -40.48 7.88
#